data_AF-A0A1F7BGQ1-F1
#
_entry.id   AF-A0A1F7BGQ1-F1
#
_cell.length_a   1.000
_cell.length_b   1.000
_cell.length_c   1.000
_cell.angle_alpha   90.00
_cell.angle_beta   90.00
_cell.angle_gamma   90.00
#
_symmetry.space_group_name_H-M   'P 1'
#
loop_
_entity.id
_entity.type
_entity.pdbx_description
1 polymer ?
#
loop_
_entity_poly.entity_id
_entity_poly.type
_entity_poly.pdbx_seq_one_letter_code
_entity_poly.pdbx_strand_id
1 'polypeptide(L)'
;MKYLSQRNPLWSSVKIGNSFLTVGRWGCTLTSISMLSDYFGCFVPPNQLAVNKDWYTADGLVIWPKFKFAKMVFVEREKGRNDAHIREALKDPNKAVMLQVDNGAHWVVAIGKTLWGNDYRIVDPWFGDKRTACGTYKNITGAAYWKRA
;
A
#
# COMPACT_ATOMS: atom_id res chain seq x y z
N MET A 1 5.54 -8.88 -8.76
CA MET A 1 5.01 -8.37 -7.48
C MET A 1 4.49 -9.51 -6.64
N LYS A 2 5.06 -9.71 -5.46
CA LYS A 2 4.57 -10.62 -4.41
C LYS A 2 3.22 -10.16 -3.86
N TYR A 3 2.34 -11.10 -3.52
CA TYR A 3 1.09 -10.81 -2.80
C TYR A 3 1.30 -11.19 -1.35
N LEU A 4 1.28 -10.19 -0.48
CA LEU A 4 1.63 -10.32 0.93
C LEU A 4 0.39 -10.09 1.79
N SER A 5 0.21 -10.93 2.80
CA SER A 5 -0.77 -10.66 3.86
C SER A 5 -0.09 -10.03 5.06
N GLN A 6 -0.62 -8.94 5.60
CA GLN A 6 -0.18 -8.34 6.86
C GLN A 6 -0.33 -9.32 8.04
N ARG A 7 -1.22 -10.31 7.90
CA ARG A 7 -1.51 -11.35 8.90
C ARG A 7 -0.59 -12.56 8.83
N ASN A 8 0.39 -12.57 7.93
CA ASN A 8 1.37 -13.66 7.85
C ASN A 8 2.12 -13.83 9.19
N PRO A 9 2.23 -15.05 9.74
CA PRO A 9 2.90 -15.32 11.02
C PRO A 9 4.35 -14.82 11.13
N LEU A 10 5.06 -14.69 10.01
CA LEU A 10 6.45 -14.21 9.98
C LEU A 10 6.61 -12.76 10.44
N TRP A 11 5.54 -11.96 10.37
CA TRP A 11 5.61 -10.54 10.74
C TRP A 11 4.37 -10.00 11.45
N SER A 12 3.27 -10.75 11.54
CA SER A 12 2.01 -10.24 12.09
C SER A 12 2.11 -9.76 13.54
N SER A 13 3.04 -10.29 14.32
CA SER A 13 3.31 -9.89 15.71
C SER A 13 4.33 -8.75 15.84
N VAL A 14 5.01 -8.35 14.76
CA VAL A 14 6.03 -7.30 14.78
C VAL A 14 5.35 -5.94 15.01
N LYS A 15 5.93 -5.14 15.91
CA LYS A 15 5.44 -3.78 16.21
C LYS A 15 5.86 -2.78 15.12
N ILE A 16 5.03 -1.76 14.92
CA ILE A 16 5.25 -0.69 13.94
C ILE A 16 5.92 0.50 14.62
N GLY A 17 7.16 0.80 14.23
CA GLY A 17 7.96 1.89 14.76
C GLY A 17 8.12 1.81 16.28
N ASN A 18 7.81 2.91 16.98
CA ASN A 18 7.78 2.97 18.44
C ASN A 18 6.39 2.70 19.04
N SER A 19 5.39 2.37 18.22
CA SER A 19 4.01 2.18 18.68
C SER A 19 3.80 0.77 19.28
N PHE A 20 2.64 0.58 19.92
CA PHE A 20 2.16 -0.75 20.32
C PHE A 20 1.38 -1.48 19.23
N LEU A 21 1.21 -0.87 18.06
CA LEU A 21 0.46 -1.45 16.95
C LEU A 21 1.29 -2.54 16.28
N THR A 22 0.65 -3.62 15.88
CA THR A 22 1.29 -4.73 15.18
C THR A 22 0.98 -4.72 13.69
N VAL A 23 1.89 -5.25 12.88
CA VAL A 23 1.69 -5.40 11.42
C VAL A 23 0.40 -6.17 11.13
N GLY A 24 0.13 -7.24 11.89
CA GLY A 24 -1.05 -8.08 11.72
C GLY A 24 -2.37 -7.33 11.78
N ARG A 25 -2.48 -6.36 12.70
CA ARG A 25 -3.74 -5.66 12.95
C ARG A 25 -3.82 -4.30 12.24
N TRP A 26 -2.69 -3.64 12.01
CA TRP A 26 -2.63 -2.24 11.54
C TRP A 26 -1.69 -2.01 10.34
N GLY A 27 -1.06 -3.05 9.83
CA GLY A 27 0.01 -2.95 8.84
C GLY A 27 -0.43 -2.90 7.37
N CYS A 28 -1.67 -2.53 7.05
CA CYS A 28 -2.17 -2.52 5.66
C CYS A 28 -1.32 -1.62 4.75
N THR A 29 -1.00 -0.42 5.23
CA THR A 29 -0.19 0.56 4.49
C THR A 29 1.23 0.05 4.26
N LEU A 30 1.95 -0.36 5.30
CA LEU A 30 3.34 -0.81 5.16
C LEU A 30 3.46 -2.12 4.37
N THR A 31 2.47 -3.02 4.50
CA THR A 31 2.45 -4.26 3.71
C THR A 31 2.23 -3.96 2.23
N SER A 32 1.36 -2.99 1.91
CA SER A 32 1.19 -2.50 0.55
C SER A 32 2.46 -1.85 -0.01
N ILE A 33 3.17 -1.04 0.79
CA ILE A 33 4.46 -0.46 0.41
C ILE A 33 5.51 -1.57 0.17
N SER A 34 5.54 -2.62 0.99
CA SER A 34 6.40 -3.79 0.78
C SER A 34 6.12 -4.48 -0.56
N MET A 35 4.85 -4.64 -0.94
CA MET A 35 4.49 -5.15 -2.27
C MET A 35 4.99 -4.23 -3.39
N LEU A 36 4.86 -2.91 -3.25
CA LEU A 36 5.42 -1.97 -4.22
C LEU A 36 6.94 -2.07 -4.33
N SER A 37 7.67 -2.27 -3.23
CA SER A 37 9.12 -2.45 -3.26
C SER A 37 9.55 -3.67 -4.10
N ASP A 38 8.74 -4.75 -4.09
CA ASP A 38 8.93 -5.90 -4.97
C ASP A 38 8.62 -5.56 -6.43
N TYR A 39 7.53 -4.82 -6.70
CA TYR A 39 7.19 -4.35 -8.05
C TYR A 39 8.33 -3.53 -8.68
N PHE A 40 8.97 -2.66 -7.92
CA PHE A 40 10.11 -1.87 -8.40
C PHE A 40 11.45 -2.61 -8.39
N GLY A 41 11.51 -3.84 -7.88
CA GLY A 41 12.71 -4.69 -7.88
C GLY A 41 13.72 -4.36 -6.79
N CYS A 42 13.26 -3.84 -5.65
CA CYS A 42 14.03 -3.51 -4.45
C CYS A 42 13.32 -4.01 -3.18
N PHE A 43 12.86 -5.26 -3.21
CA PHE A 43 11.99 -5.84 -2.19
C PHE A 43 12.55 -5.68 -0.76
N VAL A 44 11.70 -5.17 0.13
CA VAL A 44 11.93 -5.15 1.58
C VAL A 44 10.70 -5.75 2.28
N PRO A 45 10.85 -6.82 3.08
CA PRO A 45 9.71 -7.49 3.72
C PRO A 45 9.06 -6.64 4.83
N PRO A 46 7.77 -6.90 5.18
CA PRO A 46 7.02 -6.06 6.12
C PRO A 46 7.66 -5.91 7.51
N ASN A 47 8.28 -6.96 8.05
CA ASN A 47 8.99 -6.88 9.33
C ASN A 47 10.17 -5.91 9.30
N GLN A 48 10.92 -5.85 8.19
CA GLN A 48 12.04 -4.91 8.05
C GLN A 48 11.55 -3.47 7.89
N LEU A 49 10.42 -3.25 7.20
CA LEU A 49 9.80 -1.93 7.15
C LEU A 49 9.26 -1.48 8.50
N ALA A 50 8.66 -2.39 9.27
CA ALA A 50 7.97 -2.08 10.52
C ALA A 50 8.93 -1.60 11.61
N VAL A 51 10.16 -2.13 11.67
CA VAL A 51 11.14 -1.78 12.72
C VAL A 51 11.80 -0.41 12.54
N ASN A 52 11.63 0.24 11.38
CA ASN A 52 12.20 1.58 11.15
C ASN A 52 11.39 2.64 11.89
N LYS A 53 11.88 3.06 13.06
CA LYS A 53 11.20 4.01 13.96
C LYS A 53 11.00 5.39 13.34
N ASP A 54 11.91 5.82 12.46
CA ASP A 54 11.83 7.15 11.88
C ASP A 54 10.71 7.28 10.86
N TRP A 55 10.24 6.16 10.28
CA TRP A 55 9.23 6.14 9.23
C TRP A 55 7.79 6.21 9.74
N TYR A 56 7.60 6.20 11.05
CA TYR A 56 6.27 6.23 11.68
C TYR A 56 6.19 7.30 12.77
N THR A 57 4.99 7.79 13.04
CA THR A 57 4.70 8.58 14.23
C THR A 57 4.74 7.70 15.48
N ALA A 58 4.68 8.30 16.67
CA ALA A 58 4.54 7.54 17.93
C ALA A 58 3.28 6.65 17.94
N ASP A 59 2.22 7.08 17.25
CA ASP A 59 0.96 6.33 17.08
C ASP A 59 1.02 5.27 15.97
N GLY A 60 2.17 5.08 15.32
CA GLY A 60 2.35 4.08 14.27
C GLY A 60 1.83 4.49 12.89
N LEU A 61 1.50 5.77 12.67
CA LEU A 61 1.09 6.28 11.37
C LEU A 61 2.29 6.47 10.45
N VAL A 62 2.15 6.10 9.18
CA VAL A 62 3.19 6.27 8.14
C VAL A 62 3.52 7.75 7.92
N ILE A 63 4.81 8.08 7.97
CA ILE A 63 5.35 9.38 7.55
C ILE A 63 5.88 9.23 6.11
N TRP A 64 4.99 9.41 5.13
CA TRP A 64 5.22 9.05 3.72
C TRP A 64 6.58 9.45 3.12
N PRO A 65 7.06 10.71 3.24
CA PRO A 65 8.30 11.13 2.59
C PRO A 65 9.58 10.52 3.18
N LYS A 66 9.48 9.91 4.38
CA LYS A 66 10.62 9.32 5.06
C LYS A 66 10.99 7.93 4.57
N PHE A 67 10.08 7.21 3.91
CA PHE A 67 10.39 5.93 3.30
C PHE A 67 11.49 6.09 2.24
N LYS A 68 12.58 5.35 2.40
CA LYS A 68 13.71 5.34 1.47
C LYS A 68 13.90 3.94 0.92
N PHE A 69 13.94 3.84 -0.41
CA PHE A 69 14.16 2.59 -1.14
C PHE A 69 15.17 2.83 -2.26
N ALA A 70 15.86 1.77 -2.69
CA ALA A 70 16.88 1.87 -3.72
C ALA A 70 16.33 2.19 -5.13
N LYS A 71 15.09 1.79 -5.44
CA LYS A 71 14.52 1.88 -6.80
C LYS A 71 13.13 2.51 -6.87
N MET A 72 12.62 3.06 -5.76
CA MET A 72 11.32 3.72 -5.74
C MET A 72 11.32 4.92 -4.80
N VAL A 73 10.53 5.92 -5.17
CA VAL A 73 10.30 7.11 -4.34
C VAL A 73 8.80 7.36 -4.20
N PHE A 74 8.42 7.83 -3.01
CA PHE A 74 7.08 8.36 -2.78
C PHE A 74 6.94 9.67 -3.54
N VAL A 75 5.83 9.84 -4.26
CA VAL A 75 5.54 11.06 -5.01
C VAL A 75 4.61 11.93 -4.18
N GLU A 76 3.38 11.46 -3.96
CA GLU A 76 2.35 12.22 -3.27
C GLU A 76 1.21 11.34 -2.78
N ARG A 77 0.36 11.94 -1.94
CA ARG A 77 -0.91 11.38 -1.51
C ARG A 77 -2.03 12.34 -1.89
N GLU A 78 -3.04 11.79 -2.51
CA GLU A 78 -4.24 12.50 -2.94
C GLU A 78 -5.43 12.12 -2.06
N LYS A 79 -6.26 13.12 -1.72
CA LYS A 79 -7.54 12.93 -1.05
C LYS A 79 -8.66 12.89 -2.09
N GLY A 80 -9.63 12.01 -1.88
CA GLY A 80 -10.72 11.79 -2.81
C GLY A 80 -10.34 10.82 -3.93
N ARG A 81 -11.36 10.35 -4.65
CA ARG A 81 -11.19 9.45 -5.79
C ARG A 81 -10.93 10.26 -7.06
N ASN A 82 -9.74 10.13 -7.64
CA ASN A 82 -9.39 10.71 -8.93
C ASN A 82 -9.09 9.59 -9.94
N ASP A 83 -10.11 9.17 -10.68
CA ASP A 83 -9.98 8.04 -11.61
C ASP A 83 -8.98 8.32 -12.75
N ALA A 84 -8.86 9.58 -13.19
CA ALA A 84 -7.94 9.95 -14.28
C ALA A 84 -6.49 9.73 -13.86
N HIS A 85 -6.10 10.24 -12.68
CA HIS A 85 -4.74 10.14 -12.18
C HIS A 85 -4.37 8.69 -11.78
N ILE A 86 -5.29 7.96 -11.14
CA ILE A 86 -5.10 6.52 -10.85
C ILE A 86 -4.85 5.74 -12.15
N ARG A 87 -5.64 6.00 -13.20
CA ARG A 87 -5.48 5.29 -14.49
C ARG A 87 -4.21 5.70 -15.23
N GLU A 88 -3.77 6.95 -15.11
CA GLU A 88 -2.49 7.38 -15.66
C GLU A 88 -1.34 6.63 -15.00
N ALA A 89 -1.32 6.56 -13.67
CA ALA A 89 -0.31 5.81 -12.93
C ALA A 89 -0.30 4.31 -13.30
N LEU A 90 -1.48 3.70 -13.51
CA LEU A 90 -1.59 2.28 -13.89
C LEU A 90 -1.15 1.98 -15.33
N LYS A 91 -1.04 2.99 -16.21
CA LYS A 91 -0.55 2.81 -17.59
C LYS A 91 0.96 2.88 -17.69
N ASP A 92 1.62 3.53 -16.75
CA ASP A 92 3.06 3.73 -16.76
C ASP A 92 3.76 2.63 -15.95
N PRO A 93 4.60 1.77 -16.56
CA PRO A 93 5.32 0.72 -15.84
C PRO A 93 6.34 1.26 -14.82
N ASN A 94 6.67 2.54 -14.86
CA ASN A 94 7.52 3.23 -13.88
C ASN A 94 6.74 3.90 -12.76
N LYS A 95 5.40 3.80 -12.74
CA LYS A 95 4.55 4.30 -11.65
C LYS A 95 3.81 3.13 -10.99
N ALA A 96 3.36 3.37 -9.77
CA ALA A 96 2.46 2.51 -9.03
C ALA A 96 1.55 3.35 -8.13
N VAL A 97 0.37 2.81 -7.82
CA VAL A 97 -0.62 3.50 -6.98
C VAL A 97 -1.23 2.56 -5.96
N MET A 98 -1.28 3.04 -4.72
CA MET A 98 -2.07 2.45 -3.64
C MET A 98 -3.39 3.22 -3.51
N LEU A 99 -4.47 2.51 -3.19
CA LEU A 99 -5.79 3.10 -2.97
C LEU A 99 -6.12 3.09 -1.49
N GLN A 100 -6.66 4.20 -1.01
CA GLN A 100 -7.29 4.28 0.31
C GLN A 100 -8.76 3.91 0.15
N VAL A 101 -9.23 2.90 0.89
CA VAL A 101 -10.56 2.32 0.78
C VAL A 101 -11.22 2.19 2.16
N ASP A 102 -12.46 1.70 2.20
CA ASP A 102 -13.22 1.46 3.43
C ASP A 102 -13.36 2.72 4.29
N ASN A 103 -13.89 3.79 3.68
CA ASN A 103 -14.03 5.11 4.30
C ASN A 103 -12.72 5.67 4.90
N GLY A 104 -11.57 5.26 4.37
CA GLY A 104 -10.27 5.73 4.80
C GLY A 104 -9.51 4.78 5.75
N ALA A 105 -10.13 3.67 6.16
CA ALA A 105 -9.56 2.77 7.16
C ALA A 105 -8.51 1.79 6.61
N HIS A 106 -8.50 1.54 5.29
CA HIS A 106 -7.66 0.48 4.69
C HIS A 106 -6.88 0.96 3.46
N TRP A 107 -5.75 0.31 3.21
CA TRP A 107 -4.88 0.58 2.06
C TRP A 107 -4.62 -0.69 1.27
N VAL A 108 -4.72 -0.61 -0.05
CA VAL A 108 -4.55 -1.71 -0.99
C VAL A 108 -3.70 -1.28 -2.19
N VAL A 109 -3.07 -2.21 -2.90
CA VAL A 109 -2.31 -1.91 -4.12
C VAL A 109 -3.19 -2.09 -5.34
N ALA A 110 -3.34 -1.07 -6.19
CA ALA A 110 -4.02 -1.24 -7.47
C ALA A 110 -3.07 -1.87 -8.50
N ILE A 111 -3.58 -2.83 -9.26
CA ILE A 111 -2.82 -3.56 -10.29
C ILE A 111 -3.46 -3.47 -11.69
N GLY A 112 -4.56 -2.72 -11.82
CA GLY A 112 -5.22 -2.47 -13.09
C GLY A 112 -6.68 -2.10 -12.93
N LYS A 113 -7.29 -1.65 -14.03
CA LYS A 113 -8.74 -1.46 -14.09
C LYS A 113 -9.45 -2.81 -14.19
N THR A 114 -10.67 -2.91 -13.66
CA THR A 114 -11.59 -3.99 -13.99
C THR A 114 -11.97 -3.95 -15.48
N LEU A 115 -12.30 -5.11 -16.06
CA LEU A 115 -12.73 -5.22 -17.47
C LEU A 115 -14.06 -4.48 -17.70
N TRP A 116 -14.97 -4.57 -16.72
CA TRP A 116 -16.30 -4.00 -16.78
C TRP A 116 -16.50 -3.04 -15.59
N GLY A 117 -17.09 -1.88 -15.85
CA GLY A 117 -17.42 -0.89 -14.82
C GLY A 117 -16.29 0.09 -14.47
N ASN A 118 -16.49 0.80 -13.36
CA ASN A 118 -15.56 1.80 -12.85
C ASN A 118 -14.96 1.36 -11.51
N ASP A 119 -14.25 0.23 -11.51
CA ASP A 119 -13.55 -0.30 -10.34
C ASP A 119 -12.12 -0.76 -10.71
N TYR A 120 -11.32 -1.11 -9.72
CA TYR A 120 -9.92 -1.48 -9.85
C TYR A 120 -9.67 -2.89 -9.31
N ARG A 121 -8.85 -3.65 -10.02
CA ARG A 121 -8.24 -4.88 -9.52
C ARG A 121 -7.16 -4.49 -8.54
N ILE A 122 -7.17 -5.09 -7.36
CA ILE A 122 -6.25 -4.79 -6.27
C ILE A 122 -5.54 -6.05 -5.79
N VAL A 123 -4.42 -5.86 -5.11
CA VAL A 123 -3.84 -6.84 -4.20
C VAL A 123 -4.04 -6.32 -2.79
N ASP A 124 -4.71 -7.12 -1.97
CA ASP A 124 -5.19 -6.73 -0.66
C ASP A 124 -4.28 -7.26 0.45
N PRO A 125 -3.65 -6.40 1.27
CA PRO A 125 -2.77 -6.86 2.34
C PRO A 125 -3.53 -7.53 3.49
N TRP A 126 -4.85 -7.36 3.62
CA TRP A 126 -5.59 -8.07 4.65
C TRP A 126 -5.65 -9.57 4.34
N PHE A 127 -5.93 -9.92 3.09
CA PHE A 127 -6.12 -11.31 2.65
C PHE A 127 -4.88 -11.93 2.01
N GLY A 128 -3.99 -11.12 1.42
CA GLY A 128 -2.84 -11.58 0.65
C GLY A 128 -3.21 -12.11 -0.73
N ASP A 129 -4.34 -11.68 -1.30
CA ASP A 129 -4.87 -12.14 -2.59
C ASP A 129 -5.35 -10.98 -3.47
N LYS A 130 -5.83 -11.32 -4.68
CA LYS A 130 -6.41 -10.35 -5.62
C LYS A 130 -7.89 -10.16 -5.34
N ARG A 131 -8.35 -8.91 -5.37
CA ARG A 131 -9.77 -8.54 -5.21
C ARG A 131 -10.14 -7.37 -6.13
N THR A 132 -11.35 -6.85 -5.98
CA THR A 132 -11.75 -5.56 -6.54
C THR A 132 -11.95 -4.54 -5.42
N ALA A 133 -11.60 -3.28 -5.65
CA ALA A 133 -11.60 -2.26 -4.61
C ALA A 133 -13.02 -1.96 -4.10
N CYS A 134 -13.88 -1.39 -4.93
CA CYS A 134 -15.25 -1.05 -4.54
C CYS A 134 -16.12 -2.29 -4.30
N GLY A 135 -15.88 -3.38 -5.02
CA GLY A 135 -16.56 -4.66 -4.76
C GLY A 135 -16.28 -5.23 -3.36
N THR A 136 -15.12 -4.94 -2.77
CA THR A 136 -14.76 -5.39 -1.41
C THR A 136 -15.06 -4.32 -0.34
N TYR A 137 -14.76 -3.05 -0.62
CA TYR A 137 -14.69 -1.97 0.38
C TYR A 137 -15.61 -0.78 0.12
N LYS A 138 -16.61 -0.93 -0.76
CA LYS A 138 -17.63 0.06 -1.14
C LYS A 138 -17.10 1.31 -1.85
N ASN A 139 -16.06 1.97 -1.34
CA ASN A 139 -15.53 3.22 -1.85
C ASN A 139 -13.99 3.30 -1.89
N ILE A 140 -13.52 4.27 -2.65
CA ILE A 140 -12.12 4.74 -2.68
C ILE A 140 -12.15 6.18 -2.20
N THR A 141 -11.35 6.51 -1.19
CA THR A 141 -11.31 7.84 -0.54
C THR A 141 -10.01 8.60 -0.77
N GLY A 142 -9.05 8.00 -1.47
CA GLY A 142 -7.74 8.59 -1.72
C GLY A 142 -6.81 7.65 -2.45
N ALA A 143 -5.64 8.16 -2.80
CA ALA A 143 -4.59 7.39 -3.45
C ALA A 143 -3.20 7.85 -2.98
N ALA A 144 -2.21 6.95 -3.05
CA ALA A 144 -0.81 7.27 -2.79
C ALA A 144 0.03 6.76 -3.97
N TYR A 145 0.84 7.66 -4.53
CA TYR A 145 1.55 7.43 -5.78
C TYR A 145 3.04 7.26 -5.52
N TRP A 146 3.61 6.30 -6.25
CA TRP A 146 5.02 5.96 -6.19
C TRP A 146 5.56 5.86 -7.61
N LYS A 147 6.84 6.14 -7.77
CA LYS A 147 7.52 5.97 -9.06
C LYS A 147 8.89 5.33 -8.89
N ARG A 148 9.42 4.80 -9.99
CA ARG A 148 10.81 4.36 -10.09
C ARG A 148 11.74 5.54 -9.78
N ALA A 149 12.73 5.29 -8.92
CA ALA A 149 13.78 6.26 -8.60
C ALA A 149 14.73 6.45 -9.80
#